data_AF-A0A843I2H0-F1
#
_entry.id   AF-A0A843I2H0-F1
#
_cell.length_a   1.000
_cell.length_b   1.000
_cell.length_c   1.000
_cell.angle_alpha   90.00
_cell.angle_beta   90.00
_cell.angle_gamma   90.00
#
_symmetry.space_group_name_H-M   'P 1'
#
loop_
_entity.id
_entity.type
_entity.pdbx_description
1 polymer ?
#
loop_
_entity_poly.entity_id
_entity_poly.type
_entity_poly.pdbx_seq_one_letter_code
_entity_poly.pdbx_strand_id
1 'polypeptide(L)'
;MKFLSKLVNYLTESIAYYGGDYKQLIENYRRNIIIFLSTTILVEIFFILLNFKRIVKLPIYLFLPFIVMLQLIIILYPLLSVWSNKEEFKKLLEKELPFFVMILYLNSLFDKGIIETLKEVSKKKLLKSIEREFMMIEKDMKLFNKSISKAIEKRALLHSSDNYGKFLSSYLSSLYVGTNMKQTLREELKNQLLYIHEKYKEYVNRSTELAELIFSIYLLVPLILFGFSFAFKINIVYLLLPMALTPAFLLLIGLQQPDMGYQINYNYKDIAVFASSFSILVVPFFNLTEKITIIVFINIISLIRKYIKIINDEKILNEIPLLLKEISEFTRVGYSIKNAILKIDLTRYSKPTQKLVSKIRKDVIVNGKLSRINSSIWLIDSTFSILDMIDIIGGETYSVLTELSTILNNIINERKNLMNELKPYEFLAYVTPLLLWFTLTIFSGISVNSGAVLLLHVVLISYSVLTAIIFTKLSKFTIINVPLLSSVTALSLILSIIPLRLI
;
A
#
# COMPACT_ATOMS: atom_id res chain seq x y z
N MET A 1 23.59 -18.39 -23.14
CA MET A 1 22.76 -17.80 -24.22
C MET A 1 21.25 -17.98 -24.02
N LYS A 2 20.71 -19.20 -23.85
CA LYS A 2 19.25 -19.43 -23.67
C LYS A 2 18.60 -18.71 -22.47
N PHE A 3 19.33 -18.55 -21.36
CA PHE A 3 18.82 -17.81 -20.19
C PHE A 3 18.71 -16.30 -20.48
N LEU A 4 19.72 -15.72 -21.14
CA LEU A 4 19.72 -14.31 -21.53
C LEU A 4 18.62 -13.99 -22.54
N SER A 5 18.36 -14.87 -23.52
CA SER A 5 17.26 -14.65 -24.47
C SER A 5 15.88 -14.74 -23.81
N LYS A 6 15.69 -15.69 -22.88
CA LYS A 6 14.45 -15.75 -22.07
C LYS A 6 14.26 -14.51 -21.19
N LEU A 7 15.34 -14.02 -20.58
CA LEU A 7 15.29 -12.85 -19.72
C LEU A 7 15.00 -11.57 -20.53
N VAL A 8 15.60 -11.43 -21.72
CA VAL A 8 15.30 -10.31 -22.64
C VAL A 8 13.84 -10.35 -23.09
N ASN A 9 13.31 -11.52 -23.48
CA ASN A 9 11.91 -11.67 -23.87
C ASN A 9 10.96 -11.33 -22.70
N TYR A 10 11.27 -11.79 -21.49
CA TYR A 10 10.48 -11.44 -20.31
C TYR A 10 10.47 -9.93 -20.04
N LEU A 11 11.63 -9.27 -20.20
CA LEU A 11 11.74 -7.83 -20.03
C LEU A 11 10.95 -7.06 -21.09
N THR A 12 11.05 -7.44 -22.36
CA THR A 12 10.32 -6.76 -23.45
C THR A 12 8.81 -6.92 -23.33
N GLU A 13 8.34 -8.12 -23.00
CA GLU A 13 6.93 -8.39 -22.76
C GLU A 13 6.40 -7.63 -21.54
N SER A 14 7.15 -7.64 -20.43
CA SER A 14 6.79 -6.90 -19.22
C SER A 14 6.78 -5.39 -19.43
N ILE A 15 7.67 -4.85 -20.26
CA ILE A 15 7.69 -3.43 -20.61
C ILE A 15 6.52 -3.06 -21.53
N ALA A 16 6.19 -3.92 -22.49
CA ALA A 16 5.03 -3.75 -23.37
C ALA A 16 3.70 -3.82 -22.60
N TYR A 17 3.68 -4.58 -21.50
CA TYR A 17 2.53 -4.72 -20.60
C TYR A 17 2.13 -3.36 -20.00
N TYR A 18 3.05 -2.67 -19.30
CA TYR A 18 2.75 -1.38 -18.66
C TYR A 18 3.02 -0.15 -19.57
N GLY A 19 3.54 -0.38 -20.78
CA GLY A 19 3.78 0.68 -21.76
C GLY A 19 5.05 1.52 -21.54
N GLY A 20 6.09 0.92 -20.94
CA GLY A 20 7.36 1.59 -20.66
C GLY A 20 8.27 1.76 -21.88
N ASP A 21 9.30 2.60 -21.73
CA ASP A 21 10.37 2.74 -22.73
C ASP A 21 11.59 1.90 -22.33
N TYR A 22 11.96 0.97 -23.21
CA TYR A 22 13.12 0.09 -23.04
C TYR A 22 14.44 0.86 -22.99
N LYS A 23 14.57 1.95 -23.77
CA LYS A 23 15.82 2.74 -23.83
C LYS A 23 16.09 3.46 -22.51
N GLN A 24 15.05 4.06 -21.93
CA GLN A 24 15.14 4.78 -20.66
C GLN A 24 15.54 3.86 -19.50
N LEU A 25 15.11 2.59 -19.55
CA LEU A 25 15.47 1.61 -18.53
C LEU A 25 16.96 1.25 -18.55
N ILE A 26 17.54 1.10 -19.75
CA ILE A 26 18.97 0.83 -19.93
C ILE A 26 19.82 1.99 -19.42
N GLU A 27 19.44 3.23 -19.73
CA GLU A 27 20.16 4.42 -19.27
C GLU A 27 20.12 4.56 -17.74
N ASN A 28 18.95 4.38 -17.13
CA ASN A 28 18.82 4.38 -15.67
C ASN A 28 19.65 3.28 -15.01
N TYR A 29 19.70 2.09 -15.61
CA TYR A 29 20.51 0.99 -15.10
C TYR A 29 22.01 1.30 -15.16
N ARG A 30 22.51 1.82 -16.28
CA ARG A 30 23.92 2.25 -16.42
C ARG A 30 24.28 3.31 -15.37
N ARG A 31 23.43 4.32 -15.19
CA ARG A 31 23.64 5.35 -14.17
C ARG A 31 23.70 4.76 -12.75
N ASN A 32 22.79 3.85 -12.42
CA ASN A 32 22.71 3.25 -11.09
C ASN A 32 23.92 2.34 -10.79
N ILE A 33 24.46 1.62 -11.79
CA ILE A 33 25.71 0.87 -11.62
C ILE A 33 26.91 1.80 -11.35
N ILE A 34 26.96 2.96 -12.01
CA ILE A 34 28.05 3.93 -11.78
C ILE A 34 27.95 4.52 -10.36
N ILE A 35 26.74 4.88 -9.92
CA ILE A 35 26.49 5.34 -8.54
C ILE A 35 26.81 4.22 -7.53
N PHE A 36 26.51 2.97 -7.87
CA PHE A 36 26.85 1.81 -7.06
C PHE A 36 28.36 1.68 -6.82
N LEU A 37 29.13 1.64 -7.91
CA LEU A 37 30.58 1.51 -7.84
C LEU A 37 31.23 2.65 -7.05
N SER A 38 30.72 3.89 -7.18
CA SER A 38 31.24 5.02 -6.42
C SER A 38 30.85 4.98 -4.93
N THR A 39 29.62 4.57 -4.61
CA THR A 39 29.16 4.46 -3.21
C THR A 39 29.83 3.31 -2.46
N THR A 40 30.08 2.16 -3.09
CA THR A 40 30.81 1.06 -2.44
C THR A 40 32.24 1.46 -2.10
N ILE A 41 32.94 2.13 -3.01
CA ILE A 41 34.30 2.62 -2.78
C ILE A 41 34.33 3.63 -1.62
N LEU A 42 33.39 4.57 -1.59
CA LEU A 42 33.30 5.56 -0.50
C LEU A 42 33.02 4.91 0.87
N VAL A 43 32.13 3.92 0.89
CA VAL A 43 31.80 3.18 2.11
C VAL A 43 33.01 2.38 2.62
N GLU A 44 33.74 1.70 1.75
CA GLU A 44 34.97 0.98 2.12
C GLU A 44 36.06 1.92 2.64
N ILE A 45 36.27 3.07 2.00
CA ILE A 45 37.21 4.11 2.47
C ILE A 45 36.80 4.63 3.85
N PHE A 46 35.50 4.90 4.06
CA PHE A 46 34.97 5.33 5.35
C PHE A 46 35.17 4.28 6.45
N PHE A 47 35.03 2.99 6.13
CA PHE A 47 35.31 1.90 7.07
C PHE A 47 36.79 1.76 7.42
N ILE A 48 37.69 1.93 6.44
CA ILE A 48 39.13 1.94 6.67
C ILE A 48 39.51 3.09 7.62
N LEU A 49 38.93 4.29 7.42
CA LEU A 49 39.16 5.47 8.26
C LEU A 49 38.62 5.28 9.69
N LEU A 50 37.43 4.70 9.85
CA LEU A 50 36.82 4.45 11.17
C LEU A 50 37.57 3.38 11.98
N ASN A 51 38.11 2.34 11.34
CA ASN A 51 38.89 1.30 11.99
C ASN A 51 40.21 1.80 12.60
N PHE A 52 40.66 3.01 12.24
CA PHE A 52 41.88 3.63 12.77
C PHE A 52 41.76 4.04 14.25
N LYS A 53 40.53 4.22 14.78
CA LYS A 53 40.29 4.46 16.21
C LYS A 53 39.64 3.23 16.86
N ARG A 54 40.37 2.60 17.79
CA ARG A 54 40.01 1.36 18.54
C ARG A 54 38.65 1.40 19.28
N ILE A 55 38.00 2.57 19.37
CA ILE A 55 36.77 2.86 20.13
C ILE A 55 35.49 2.44 19.38
N VAL A 56 35.51 2.23 18.05
CA VAL A 56 34.28 2.09 17.22
C VAL A 56 34.00 0.64 16.76
N LYS A 57 34.65 -0.38 17.32
CA LYS A 57 34.55 -1.77 16.80
C LYS A 57 33.14 -2.39 16.88
N LEU A 58 32.35 -2.08 17.91
CA LEU A 58 31.05 -2.71 18.15
C LEU A 58 29.92 -2.26 17.19
N PRO A 59 29.74 -0.96 16.87
CA PRO A 59 28.72 -0.54 15.90
C PRO A 59 29.05 -0.95 14.45
N ILE A 60 30.32 -1.10 14.08
CA ILE A 60 30.71 -1.39 12.68
C ILE A 60 30.26 -2.79 12.22
N TYR A 61 30.43 -3.82 13.05
CA TYR A 61 30.00 -5.18 12.71
C TYR A 61 28.47 -5.33 12.66
N LEU A 62 27.72 -4.45 13.32
CA LEU A 62 26.25 -4.41 13.25
C LEU A 62 25.73 -3.99 11.86
N PHE A 63 26.48 -3.17 11.12
CA PHE A 63 26.05 -2.63 9.83
C PHE A 63 26.55 -3.42 8.62
N LEU A 64 27.58 -4.26 8.76
CA LEU A 64 28.14 -5.06 7.67
C LEU A 64 27.10 -5.93 6.93
N PRO A 65 26.19 -6.67 7.60
CA PRO A 65 25.14 -7.42 6.90
C PRO A 65 24.15 -6.51 6.14
N PHE A 66 23.87 -5.30 6.66
CA PHE A 66 23.01 -4.34 5.96
C PHE A 66 23.67 -3.82 4.67
N ILE A 67 24.99 -3.63 4.66
CA ILE A 67 25.73 -3.17 3.48
C ILE A 67 25.75 -4.23 2.40
N VAL A 68 26.00 -5.50 2.74
CA VAL A 68 25.96 -6.61 1.78
C VAL A 68 24.55 -6.77 1.19
N MET A 69 23.50 -6.61 2.01
CA MET A 69 22.12 -6.60 1.52
C MET A 69 21.84 -5.43 0.58
N LEU A 70 22.33 -4.23 0.90
CA LEU A 70 22.21 -3.05 0.01
C LEU A 70 22.85 -3.31 -1.35
N GLN A 71 24.02 -3.97 -1.37
CA GLN A 71 24.73 -4.31 -2.61
C GLN A 71 23.94 -5.29 -3.49
N LEU A 72 23.35 -6.32 -2.88
CA LEU A 72 22.50 -7.28 -3.59
C LEU A 72 21.26 -6.61 -4.20
N ILE A 73 20.62 -5.69 -3.46
CA ILE A 73 19.45 -4.95 -3.96
C ILE A 73 19.79 -4.12 -5.20
N ILE A 74 20.97 -3.48 -5.24
CA ILE A 74 21.36 -2.62 -6.36
C ILE A 74 21.66 -3.44 -7.63
N ILE A 75 22.29 -4.61 -7.50
CA ILE A 75 22.51 -5.52 -8.65
C ILE A 75 21.18 -6.05 -9.18
N LEU A 76 20.24 -6.39 -8.30
CA LEU A 76 18.91 -6.90 -8.67
C LEU A 76 17.93 -5.79 -9.07
N TYR A 77 18.31 -4.52 -8.96
CA TYR A 77 17.45 -3.35 -9.22
C TYR A 77 16.70 -3.38 -10.56
N PRO A 78 17.29 -3.67 -11.74
CA PRO A 78 16.54 -3.60 -13.00
C PRO A 78 15.45 -4.67 -13.07
N LEU A 79 15.73 -5.87 -12.56
CA LEU A 79 14.77 -6.97 -12.53
C LEU A 79 13.65 -6.63 -11.54
N LEU A 80 14.02 -6.18 -10.34
CA LEU A 80 13.08 -5.73 -9.32
C LEU A 80 12.24 -4.55 -9.79
N SER A 81 12.82 -3.60 -10.52
CA SER A 81 12.11 -2.41 -11.02
C SER A 81 11.11 -2.77 -12.11
N VAL A 82 11.46 -3.62 -13.08
CA VAL A 82 10.53 -4.03 -14.15
C VAL A 82 9.40 -4.87 -13.56
N TRP A 83 9.73 -5.80 -12.69
CA TRP A 83 8.74 -6.61 -12.01
C TRP A 83 7.83 -5.77 -11.10
N SER A 84 8.40 -4.90 -10.27
CA SER A 84 7.65 -3.98 -9.41
C SER A 84 6.75 -3.06 -10.21
N ASN A 85 7.23 -2.48 -11.32
CA ASN A 85 6.42 -1.60 -12.16
C ASN A 85 5.27 -2.35 -12.84
N LYS A 86 5.52 -3.59 -13.30
CA LYS A 86 4.47 -4.44 -13.88
C LYS A 86 3.39 -4.76 -12.84
N GLU A 87 3.79 -5.20 -11.65
CA GLU A 87 2.87 -5.51 -10.56
C GLU A 87 2.13 -4.27 -10.06
N GLU A 88 2.82 -3.13 -9.92
CA GLU A 88 2.20 -1.86 -9.54
C GLU A 88 1.18 -1.42 -10.57
N PHE A 89 1.52 -1.48 -11.87
CA PHE A 89 0.58 -1.15 -12.94
C PHE A 89 -0.63 -2.08 -12.94
N LYS A 90 -0.42 -3.39 -12.79
CA LYS A 90 -1.48 -4.39 -12.65
C LYS A 90 -2.42 -4.05 -11.49
N LYS A 91 -1.88 -3.79 -10.30
CA LYS A 91 -2.67 -3.42 -9.10
C LYS A 91 -3.47 -2.15 -9.31
N LEU A 92 -2.86 -1.11 -9.89
CA LEU A 92 -3.55 0.15 -10.17
C LEU A 92 -4.68 -0.05 -11.18
N LEU A 93 -4.45 -0.87 -12.20
CA LEU A 93 -5.44 -1.17 -13.22
C LEU A 93 -6.59 -2.00 -12.64
N GLU A 94 -6.31 -3.04 -11.87
CA GLU A 94 -7.33 -3.85 -11.17
C GLU A 94 -8.17 -3.02 -10.20
N LYS A 95 -7.57 -2.02 -9.53
CA LYS A 95 -8.29 -1.06 -8.69
C LYS A 95 -9.20 -0.12 -9.47
N GLU A 96 -8.73 0.36 -10.62
CA GLU A 96 -9.49 1.27 -11.49
C GLU A 96 -10.61 0.56 -12.25
N LEU A 97 -10.46 -0.75 -12.50
CA LEU A 97 -11.33 -1.53 -13.37
C LEU A 97 -12.81 -1.56 -12.93
N PRO A 98 -13.19 -1.83 -11.67
CA PRO A 98 -14.59 -1.80 -11.25
C PRO A 98 -15.27 -0.45 -11.52
N PHE A 99 -14.52 0.65 -11.35
CA PHE A 99 -15.00 2.00 -11.63
C PHE A 99 -15.12 2.27 -13.13
N PHE A 100 -14.17 1.77 -13.92
CA PHE A 100 -14.26 1.84 -15.36
C PHE A 100 -15.46 1.06 -15.91
N VAL A 101 -15.64 -0.19 -15.47
CA VAL A 101 -16.79 -1.03 -15.86
C VAL A 101 -18.10 -0.37 -15.46
N MET A 102 -18.14 0.27 -14.30
CA MET A 102 -19.29 1.06 -13.86
C MET A 102 -19.55 2.25 -14.78
N ILE A 103 -18.56 3.10 -15.06
CA ILE A 103 -18.74 4.23 -15.98
C ILE A 103 -19.17 3.73 -17.37
N LEU A 104 -18.59 2.63 -17.84
CA LEU A 104 -18.94 2.00 -19.10
C LEU A 104 -20.37 1.49 -19.11
N TYR A 105 -20.81 0.83 -18.03
CA TYR A 105 -22.20 0.43 -17.84
C TYR A 105 -23.13 1.64 -17.91
N LEU A 106 -22.82 2.72 -17.18
CA LEU A 106 -23.61 3.95 -17.20
C LEU A 106 -23.68 4.57 -18.59
N ASN A 107 -22.55 4.67 -19.27
CA ASN A 107 -22.48 5.18 -20.64
C ASN A 107 -23.23 4.29 -21.63
N SER A 108 -23.22 2.97 -21.42
CA SER A 108 -23.98 2.04 -22.26
C SER A 108 -25.49 2.26 -22.16
N LEU A 109 -26.01 2.76 -21.04
CA LEU A 109 -27.43 3.12 -20.92
C LEU A 109 -27.83 4.23 -21.90
N PHE A 110 -26.89 5.12 -22.24
CA PHE A 110 -27.01 6.18 -23.24
C PHE A 110 -26.45 5.78 -24.61
N ASP A 111 -26.37 4.46 -24.87
CA ASP A 111 -25.90 3.85 -26.11
C ASP A 111 -24.48 4.26 -26.52
N LYS A 112 -23.65 4.68 -25.56
CA LYS A 112 -22.21 4.90 -25.75
C LYS A 112 -21.41 3.62 -25.53
N GLY A 113 -20.45 3.35 -26.42
CA GLY A 113 -19.56 2.20 -26.36
C GLY A 113 -18.28 2.43 -25.54
N ILE A 114 -17.41 1.42 -25.56
CA ILE A 114 -16.14 1.43 -24.81
C ILE A 114 -15.18 2.55 -25.24
N ILE A 115 -15.14 2.92 -26.52
CA ILE A 115 -14.20 3.94 -27.01
C ILE A 115 -14.62 5.33 -26.55
N GLU A 116 -15.90 5.67 -26.68
CA GLU A 116 -16.40 6.96 -26.19
C GLU A 116 -16.14 7.08 -24.69
N THR A 117 -16.38 5.99 -23.94
CA THR A 117 -16.11 5.94 -22.50
C THR A 117 -14.62 6.14 -22.19
N LEU A 118 -13.72 5.43 -22.88
CA LEU A 118 -12.27 5.61 -22.69
C LEU A 118 -11.81 7.04 -23.03
N LYS A 119 -12.41 7.65 -24.07
CA LYS A 119 -12.14 9.05 -24.46
C LYS A 119 -12.66 10.06 -23.43
N GLU A 120 -13.78 9.78 -22.77
CA GLU A 120 -14.30 10.62 -21.69
C GLU A 120 -13.47 10.50 -20.40
N VAL A 121 -13.12 9.26 -20.03
CA VAL A 121 -12.29 8.95 -18.86
C VAL A 121 -10.91 9.57 -18.97
N SER A 122 -10.26 9.45 -20.14
CA SER A 122 -8.92 10.02 -20.38
C SER A 122 -8.88 11.54 -20.24
N LYS A 123 -9.93 12.26 -20.66
CA LYS A 123 -10.00 13.73 -20.50
C LYS A 123 -10.05 14.19 -19.05
N LYS A 124 -10.67 13.40 -18.15
CA LYS A 124 -10.83 13.77 -16.74
C LYS A 124 -9.63 13.39 -15.86
N LYS A 125 -8.65 12.61 -16.36
CA LYS A 125 -7.43 12.15 -15.65
C LYS A 125 -7.71 11.43 -14.32
N LEU A 126 -8.84 10.74 -14.24
CA LEU A 126 -9.31 10.06 -13.02
C LEU A 126 -8.75 8.65 -12.89
N LEU A 127 -8.79 7.92 -13.99
CA LEU A 127 -8.32 6.54 -14.11
C LEU A 127 -7.03 6.58 -14.92
N LYS A 128 -5.89 6.77 -14.23
CA LYS A 128 -4.60 7.00 -14.89
C LYS A 128 -4.11 5.74 -15.61
N SER A 129 -4.37 4.57 -15.05
CA SER A 129 -3.98 3.30 -15.67
C SER A 129 -4.86 3.00 -16.87
N ILE A 130 -6.16 3.22 -16.77
CA ILE A 130 -7.08 3.08 -17.90
C ILE A 130 -6.80 4.13 -19.00
N GLU A 131 -6.42 5.36 -18.64
CA GLU A 131 -5.96 6.38 -19.59
C GLU A 131 -4.73 5.90 -20.37
N ARG A 132 -3.75 5.29 -19.67
CA ARG A 132 -2.57 4.71 -20.33
C ARG A 132 -2.96 3.55 -21.26
N GLU A 133 -3.87 2.67 -20.85
CA GLU A 133 -4.39 1.62 -21.72
C GLU A 133 -5.05 2.19 -22.97
N PHE A 134 -5.87 3.23 -22.81
CA PHE A 134 -6.48 3.93 -23.94
C PHE A 134 -5.44 4.52 -24.89
N MET A 135 -4.39 5.16 -24.38
CA MET A 135 -3.29 5.68 -25.20
C MET A 135 -2.60 4.56 -25.99
N MET A 136 -2.45 3.36 -25.41
CA MET A 136 -1.88 2.21 -26.12
C MET A 136 -2.80 1.69 -27.22
N ILE A 137 -4.11 1.62 -26.96
CA ILE A 137 -5.12 1.25 -27.96
C ILE A 137 -5.14 2.29 -29.10
N GLU A 138 -5.17 3.58 -28.77
CA GLU A 138 -5.18 4.67 -29.74
C GLU A 138 -3.91 4.68 -30.59
N LYS A 139 -2.75 4.40 -29.98
CA LYS A 139 -1.47 4.21 -30.69
C LYS A 139 -1.55 3.04 -31.67
N ASP A 140 -2.12 1.91 -31.26
CA ASP A 140 -2.32 0.74 -32.13
C ASP A 140 -3.28 1.04 -33.30
N MET A 141 -4.31 1.85 -33.07
CA MET A 141 -5.24 2.27 -34.13
C MET A 141 -4.59 3.25 -35.11
N LYS A 142 -3.92 4.31 -34.61
CA LYS A 142 -3.39 5.40 -35.45
C LYS A 142 -2.07 5.06 -36.14
N LEU A 143 -1.16 4.36 -35.48
CA LEU A 143 0.17 4.08 -36.04
C LEU A 143 0.22 2.79 -36.84
N PHE A 144 -0.62 1.80 -36.49
CA PHE A 144 -0.62 0.48 -37.11
C PHE A 144 -1.89 0.17 -37.91
N ASN A 145 -2.78 1.16 -38.11
CA ASN A 145 -4.05 1.05 -38.84
C ASN A 145 -4.90 -0.17 -38.42
N LYS A 146 -4.87 -0.54 -37.13
CA LYS A 146 -5.66 -1.65 -36.61
C LYS A 146 -7.11 -1.22 -36.39
N SER A 147 -8.04 -2.12 -36.67
CA SER A 147 -9.43 -1.94 -36.26
C SER A 147 -9.52 -1.93 -34.73
N ILE A 148 -10.56 -1.28 -34.22
CA ILE A 148 -10.84 -1.14 -32.78
C ILE A 148 -10.81 -2.51 -32.09
N SER A 149 -11.55 -3.48 -32.62
CA SER A 149 -11.65 -4.81 -32.03
C SER A 149 -10.29 -5.52 -32.01
N LYS A 150 -9.48 -5.39 -33.08
CA LYS A 150 -8.11 -5.95 -33.13
C LYS A 150 -7.14 -5.25 -32.17
N ALA A 151 -7.31 -3.95 -31.94
CA ALA A 151 -6.49 -3.20 -30.98
C ALA A 151 -6.82 -3.61 -29.54
N ILE A 152 -8.11 -3.76 -29.22
CA ILE A 152 -8.58 -4.25 -27.91
C ILE A 152 -8.16 -5.72 -27.71
N GLU A 153 -8.30 -6.57 -28.73
CA GLU A 153 -7.90 -7.99 -28.68
C GLU A 153 -6.42 -8.15 -28.37
N LYS A 154 -5.56 -7.35 -29.01
CA LYS A 154 -4.13 -7.33 -28.71
C LYS A 154 -3.87 -6.99 -27.24
N ARG A 155 -4.58 -6.01 -26.66
CA ARG A 155 -4.45 -5.68 -25.23
C ARG A 155 -4.99 -6.81 -24.35
N ALA A 156 -6.10 -7.44 -24.72
CA ALA A 156 -6.67 -8.58 -24.00
C ALA A 156 -5.68 -9.75 -23.91
N LEU A 157 -4.97 -10.05 -25.00
CA LEU A 157 -3.93 -11.09 -25.04
C LEU A 157 -2.72 -10.75 -24.15
N LEU A 158 -2.27 -9.49 -24.17
CA LEU A 158 -1.18 -9.01 -23.31
C LEU A 158 -1.54 -9.08 -21.81
N HIS A 159 -2.83 -8.92 -21.47
CA HIS A 159 -3.37 -9.00 -20.11
C HIS A 159 -4.06 -10.33 -19.80
N SER A 160 -3.76 -11.40 -20.55
CA SER A 160 -4.47 -12.70 -20.45
C SER A 160 -4.46 -13.31 -19.05
N SER A 161 -3.43 -13.04 -18.25
CA SER A 161 -3.30 -13.51 -16.86
C SER A 161 -4.13 -12.72 -15.85
N ASP A 162 -4.67 -11.57 -16.23
CA ASP A 162 -5.19 -10.59 -15.29
C ASP A 162 -6.67 -10.34 -15.51
N ASN A 163 -7.30 -9.77 -14.49
CA ASN A 163 -8.74 -9.52 -14.51
C ASN A 163 -9.15 -8.58 -15.65
N TYR A 164 -8.29 -7.63 -16.03
CA TYR A 164 -8.56 -6.75 -17.16
C TYR A 164 -8.59 -7.46 -18.51
N GLY A 165 -7.67 -8.38 -18.79
CA GLY A 165 -7.70 -9.14 -20.04
C GLY A 165 -8.92 -10.05 -20.12
N LYS A 166 -9.36 -10.62 -18.97
CA LYS A 166 -10.63 -11.35 -18.88
C LYS A 166 -11.83 -10.46 -19.21
N PHE A 167 -11.90 -9.26 -18.62
CA PHE A 167 -12.93 -8.28 -18.91
C PHE A 167 -12.95 -7.88 -20.40
N LEU A 168 -11.80 -7.54 -20.99
CA LEU A 168 -11.71 -7.17 -22.41
C LEU A 168 -12.13 -8.32 -23.32
N SER A 169 -11.70 -9.55 -23.02
CA SER A 169 -12.09 -10.75 -23.76
C SER A 169 -13.59 -10.99 -23.69
N SER A 170 -14.18 -10.87 -22.49
CA SER A 170 -15.62 -11.00 -22.27
C SER A 170 -16.42 -9.93 -23.04
N TYR A 171 -15.97 -8.68 -22.99
CA TYR A 171 -16.55 -7.57 -23.75
C TYR A 171 -16.50 -7.81 -25.26
N LEU A 172 -15.34 -8.24 -25.80
CA LEU A 172 -15.20 -8.55 -27.23
C LEU A 172 -16.08 -9.72 -27.66
N SER A 173 -16.13 -10.78 -26.85
CA SER A 173 -16.99 -11.94 -27.14
C SER A 173 -18.46 -11.54 -27.22
N SER A 174 -18.91 -10.69 -26.30
CA SER A 174 -20.28 -10.17 -26.24
C SER A 174 -20.62 -9.28 -27.43
N LEU A 175 -19.66 -8.48 -27.90
CA LEU A 175 -19.79 -7.68 -29.13
C LEU A 175 -19.89 -8.57 -30.37
N TYR A 176 -19.05 -9.60 -30.50
CA TYR A 176 -19.07 -10.48 -31.67
C TYR A 176 -20.32 -11.36 -31.74
N VAL A 177 -20.86 -11.78 -30.58
CA VAL A 177 -22.09 -12.56 -30.48
C VAL A 177 -23.35 -11.68 -30.63
N GLY A 178 -23.23 -10.35 -30.46
CA GLY A 178 -24.36 -9.42 -30.58
C GLY A 178 -25.29 -9.44 -29.36
N THR A 179 -24.77 -9.78 -28.18
CA THR A 179 -25.53 -9.81 -26.92
C THR A 179 -25.90 -8.40 -26.44
N ASN A 180 -26.89 -8.29 -25.53
CA ASN A 180 -27.28 -7.01 -24.96
C ASN A 180 -26.16 -6.46 -24.04
N MET A 181 -25.41 -5.48 -24.56
CA MET A 181 -24.27 -4.87 -23.86
C MET A 181 -24.63 -4.29 -22.48
N LYS A 182 -25.85 -3.79 -22.29
CA LYS A 182 -26.31 -3.27 -20.99
C LYS A 182 -26.34 -4.40 -19.95
N GLN A 183 -26.85 -5.57 -20.34
CA GLN A 183 -26.89 -6.74 -19.47
C GLN A 183 -25.49 -7.31 -19.24
N THR A 184 -24.69 -7.48 -20.28
CA THR A 184 -23.31 -7.96 -20.18
C THR A 184 -22.48 -7.10 -19.23
N LEU A 185 -22.53 -5.79 -19.35
CA LEU A 185 -21.76 -4.88 -18.50
C LEU A 185 -22.24 -4.92 -17.05
N ARG A 186 -23.54 -5.14 -16.82
CA ARG A 186 -24.09 -5.33 -15.48
C ARG A 186 -23.63 -6.64 -14.85
N GLU A 187 -23.57 -7.72 -15.63
CA GLU A 187 -23.02 -9.01 -15.20
C GLU A 187 -21.53 -8.88 -14.91
N GLU A 188 -20.78 -8.19 -15.77
CA GLU A 188 -19.36 -7.95 -15.52
C GLU A 188 -19.11 -7.12 -14.28
N LEU A 189 -19.94 -6.12 -14.01
CA LEU A 189 -19.83 -5.36 -12.77
C LEU A 189 -20.01 -6.25 -11.52
N LYS A 190 -20.91 -7.25 -11.57
CA LYS A 190 -21.04 -8.26 -10.50
C LYS A 190 -19.80 -9.15 -10.42
N ASN A 191 -19.24 -9.57 -11.55
CA ASN A 191 -18.01 -10.35 -11.60
C ASN A 191 -16.84 -9.58 -10.98
N GLN A 192 -16.75 -8.27 -11.21
CA GLN A 192 -15.74 -7.41 -10.57
C GLN A 192 -15.90 -7.37 -9.04
N LEU A 193 -17.12 -7.34 -8.52
CA LEU A 193 -17.38 -7.41 -7.08
C LEU A 193 -17.00 -8.76 -6.49
N LEU A 194 -17.35 -9.86 -7.17
CA LEU A 194 -16.95 -11.21 -6.77
C LEU A 194 -15.42 -11.35 -6.77
N TYR A 195 -14.74 -10.81 -7.78
CA TYR A 195 -13.28 -10.80 -7.85
C TYR A 195 -12.65 -10.06 -6.67
N ILE A 196 -13.21 -8.91 -6.27
CA ILE A 196 -12.74 -8.17 -5.07
C ILE A 196 -12.89 -9.04 -3.82
N HIS A 197 -14.05 -9.68 -3.64
CA HIS A 197 -14.31 -10.57 -2.50
C HIS A 197 -13.32 -11.74 -2.45
N GLU A 198 -13.11 -12.43 -3.57
CA GLU A 198 -12.15 -13.53 -3.67
C GLU A 198 -10.72 -13.08 -3.36
N LYS A 199 -10.31 -11.91 -3.86
CA LYS A 199 -9.00 -11.33 -3.56
C LYS A 199 -8.80 -11.00 -2.09
N TYR A 200 -9.84 -10.50 -1.44
CA TYR A 200 -9.79 -10.22 0.00
C TYR A 200 -9.66 -11.51 0.80
N LYS A 201 -10.44 -12.54 0.47
CA LYS A 201 -10.33 -13.86 1.09
C LYS A 201 -8.96 -14.51 0.86
N GLU A 202 -8.43 -14.44 -0.35
CA GLU A 202 -7.08 -14.91 -0.67
C GLU A 202 -6.04 -14.20 0.21
N TYR A 203 -6.16 -12.88 0.36
CA TYR A 203 -5.23 -12.11 1.18
C TYR A 203 -5.31 -12.47 2.67
N VAL A 204 -6.49 -12.76 3.22
CA VAL A 204 -6.64 -13.22 4.62
C VAL A 204 -5.92 -14.54 4.84
N ASN A 205 -6.10 -15.50 3.93
CA ASN A 205 -5.41 -16.79 3.99
C ASN A 205 -3.88 -16.61 3.93
N ARG A 206 -3.39 -15.82 2.96
CA ARG A 206 -1.95 -15.51 2.84
C ARG A 206 -1.39 -14.75 4.04
N SER A 207 -2.18 -13.85 4.61
CA SER A 207 -1.82 -13.10 5.81
C SER A 207 -1.67 -14.00 7.02
N THR A 208 -2.46 -15.08 7.11
CA THR A 208 -2.33 -16.10 8.15
C THR A 208 -1.00 -16.82 8.04
N GLU A 209 -0.69 -17.34 6.84
CA GLU A 209 0.60 -17.99 6.54
C GLU A 209 1.78 -17.06 6.85
N LEU A 210 1.70 -15.80 6.42
CA LEU A 210 2.74 -14.81 6.70
C LEU A 210 2.88 -14.49 8.18
N ALA A 211 1.78 -14.35 8.91
CA ALA A 211 1.80 -14.08 10.35
C ALA A 211 2.48 -15.22 11.12
N GLU A 212 2.22 -16.47 10.76
CA GLU A 212 2.90 -17.65 11.32
C GLU A 212 4.40 -17.64 11.05
N LEU A 213 4.81 -17.30 9.81
CA LEU A 213 6.22 -17.15 9.44
C LEU A 213 6.91 -16.01 10.19
N ILE A 214 6.26 -14.84 10.26
CA ILE A 214 6.77 -13.67 10.99
C ILE A 214 6.93 -14.02 12.46
N PHE A 215 5.91 -14.61 13.08
CA PHE A 215 5.97 -15.03 14.47
C PHE A 215 7.09 -16.04 14.72
N SER A 216 7.20 -17.06 13.85
CA SER A 216 8.27 -18.06 13.94
C SER A 216 9.66 -17.42 13.82
N ILE A 217 9.88 -16.51 12.88
CA ILE A 217 11.18 -15.88 12.65
C ILE A 217 11.50 -14.85 13.74
N TYR A 218 10.54 -14.06 14.20
CA TYR A 218 10.77 -13.01 15.21
C TYR A 218 10.73 -13.52 16.65
N LEU A 219 10.21 -14.74 16.88
CA LEU A 219 10.19 -15.34 18.21
C LEU A 219 11.13 -16.54 18.30
N LEU A 220 10.99 -17.57 17.45
CA LEU A 220 11.80 -18.80 17.59
C LEU A 220 13.27 -18.59 17.24
N VAL A 221 13.59 -17.85 16.18
CA VAL A 221 15.00 -17.67 15.76
C VAL A 221 15.82 -16.93 16.83
N PRO A 222 15.35 -15.83 17.43
CA PRO A 222 16.05 -15.20 18.56
C PRO A 222 16.27 -16.15 19.73
N LEU A 223 15.30 -17.01 20.06
CA LEU A 223 15.43 -18.00 21.14
C LEU A 223 16.53 -19.02 20.85
N ILE A 224 16.54 -19.55 19.63
CA ILE A 224 17.55 -20.50 19.17
C ILE A 224 18.94 -19.85 19.19
N LEU A 225 19.05 -18.63 18.65
CA LEU A 225 20.31 -17.87 18.62
C LEU A 225 20.80 -17.52 20.03
N PHE A 226 19.89 -17.23 20.96
CA PHE A 226 20.23 -17.04 22.36
C PHE A 226 20.77 -18.32 22.99
N GLY A 227 20.11 -19.46 22.77
CA GLY A 227 20.58 -20.77 23.21
C GLY A 227 21.98 -21.11 22.68
N PHE A 228 22.24 -20.81 21.40
CA PHE A 228 23.58 -20.95 20.81
C PHE A 228 24.60 -19.95 21.38
N SER A 229 24.17 -18.71 21.67
CA SER A 229 25.01 -17.72 22.34
C SER A 229 25.50 -18.22 23.69
N PHE A 230 24.63 -18.89 24.44
CA PHE A 230 25.00 -19.55 25.70
C PHE A 230 25.91 -20.76 25.49
N ALA A 231 25.51 -21.73 24.67
CA ALA A 231 26.22 -23.01 24.52
C ALA A 231 27.58 -22.87 23.81
N PHE A 232 27.70 -21.97 22.84
CA PHE A 232 28.89 -21.85 21.97
C PHE A 232 29.59 -20.48 22.08
N LYS A 233 29.19 -19.64 23.05
CA LYS A 233 29.73 -18.27 23.22
C LYS A 233 29.61 -17.42 21.96
N ILE A 234 28.58 -17.65 21.14
CA ILE A 234 28.27 -16.83 19.98
C ILE A 234 27.93 -15.41 20.46
N ASN A 235 28.40 -14.39 19.73
CA ASN A 235 28.17 -13.00 20.12
C ASN A 235 26.66 -12.66 20.17
N ILE A 236 26.20 -12.05 21.25
CA ILE A 236 24.78 -11.70 21.45
C ILE A 236 24.27 -10.73 20.38
N VAL A 237 25.17 -10.05 19.65
CA VAL A 237 24.85 -9.22 18.47
C VAL A 237 24.10 -9.99 17.38
N TYR A 238 24.32 -11.29 17.23
CA TYR A 238 23.61 -12.09 16.21
C TYR A 238 22.10 -12.19 16.45
N LEU A 239 21.61 -11.88 17.66
CA LEU A 239 20.16 -11.77 17.93
C LEU A 239 19.47 -10.69 17.09
N LEU A 240 20.22 -9.77 16.49
CA LEU A 240 19.65 -8.72 15.63
C LEU A 240 19.47 -9.18 14.17
N LEU A 241 19.98 -10.35 13.80
CA LEU A 241 19.94 -10.85 12.41
C LEU A 241 18.50 -10.99 11.87
N PRO A 242 17.52 -11.59 12.58
CA PRO A 242 16.15 -11.68 12.09
C PRO A 242 15.50 -10.32 11.75
N MET A 243 15.90 -9.25 12.44
CA MET A 243 15.39 -7.90 12.18
C MET A 243 15.80 -7.37 10.80
N ALA A 244 16.92 -7.84 10.25
CA ALA A 244 17.34 -7.49 8.89
C ALA A 244 16.35 -8.00 7.82
N LEU A 245 15.48 -8.97 8.17
CA LEU A 245 14.44 -9.48 7.29
C LEU A 245 13.17 -8.61 7.26
N THR A 246 13.04 -7.59 8.13
CA THR A 246 11.85 -6.69 8.16
C THR A 246 11.53 -6.11 6.78
N PRO A 247 12.49 -5.53 6.02
CA PRO A 247 12.18 -4.94 4.72
C PRO A 247 11.67 -5.99 3.72
N ALA A 248 12.19 -7.21 3.77
CA ALA A 248 11.73 -8.31 2.93
C ALA A 248 10.26 -8.66 3.23
N PHE A 249 9.89 -8.77 4.52
CA PHE A 249 8.50 -8.99 4.91
C PHE A 249 7.57 -7.86 4.49
N LEU A 250 7.99 -6.59 4.67
CA LEU A 250 7.19 -5.44 4.25
C LEU A 250 6.97 -5.42 2.73
N LEU A 251 7.98 -5.82 1.95
CA LEU A 251 7.85 -5.98 0.51
C LEU A 251 6.90 -7.13 0.16
N LEU A 252 7.07 -8.32 0.76
CA LEU A 252 6.19 -9.47 0.52
C LEU A 252 4.72 -9.14 0.82
N ILE A 253 4.45 -8.49 1.96
CA ILE A 253 3.10 -8.01 2.30
C ILE A 253 2.66 -6.97 1.26
N GLY A 254 3.52 -6.02 0.89
CA GLY A 254 3.25 -5.00 -0.12
C GLY A 254 2.90 -5.55 -1.51
N LEU A 255 3.44 -6.71 -1.88
CA LEU A 255 3.21 -7.40 -3.14
C LEU A 255 1.92 -8.21 -3.12
N GLN A 256 1.56 -8.80 -1.98
CA GLN A 256 0.33 -9.58 -1.86
C GLN A 256 -0.89 -8.75 -1.47
N GLN A 257 -0.70 -7.59 -0.85
CA GLN A 257 -1.81 -6.78 -0.37
C GLN A 257 -2.70 -6.28 -1.53
N PRO A 258 -4.03 -6.34 -1.38
CA PRO A 258 -4.94 -5.60 -2.24
C PRO A 258 -4.79 -4.10 -2.00
N ASP A 259 -5.04 -3.29 -3.04
CA ASP A 259 -5.01 -1.83 -2.89
C ASP A 259 -6.32 -1.34 -2.26
N MET A 260 -6.23 -0.86 -1.01
CA MET A 260 -7.34 -0.28 -0.26
C MET A 260 -7.65 1.18 -0.63
N GLY A 261 -6.93 1.73 -1.60
CA GLY A 261 -7.14 3.09 -2.11
C GLY A 261 -6.38 4.17 -1.33
N TYR A 262 -5.50 3.82 -0.39
CA TYR A 262 -4.77 4.80 0.40
C TYR A 262 -3.69 5.51 -0.44
N GLN A 263 -3.80 6.84 -0.53
CA GLN A 263 -2.84 7.72 -1.17
C GLN A 263 -2.08 8.49 -0.09
N ILE A 264 -1.02 7.87 0.42
CA ILE A 264 -0.17 8.48 1.44
C ILE A 264 1.08 9.02 0.76
N ASN A 265 1.09 10.32 0.51
CA ASN A 265 2.29 11.01 0.04
C ASN A 265 3.23 11.25 1.23
N TYR A 266 4.46 10.78 1.13
CA TYR A 266 5.54 11.14 2.04
C TYR A 266 6.23 12.39 1.52
N ASN A 267 6.21 13.46 2.32
CA ASN A 267 6.88 14.69 1.97
C ASN A 267 8.37 14.58 2.32
N TYR A 268 9.23 15.36 1.65
CA TYR A 268 10.67 15.43 1.97
C TYR A 268 10.90 15.78 3.46
N LYS A 269 9.97 16.53 4.07
CA LYS A 269 9.99 16.85 5.51
C LYS A 269 9.85 15.61 6.39
N ASP A 270 8.99 14.67 6.02
CA ASP A 270 8.79 13.44 6.81
C ASP A 270 10.04 12.56 6.76
N ILE A 271 10.65 12.47 5.57
CA ILE A 271 11.92 11.76 5.36
C ILE A 271 13.05 12.45 6.11
N ALA A 272 13.09 13.79 6.11
CA ALA A 272 14.08 14.56 6.86
C ALA A 272 13.93 14.37 8.38
N VAL A 273 12.71 14.30 8.91
CA VAL A 273 12.45 13.98 10.33
C VAL A 273 12.94 12.57 10.65
N PHE A 274 12.63 11.58 9.81
CA PHE A 274 13.12 10.21 9.98
C PHE A 274 14.66 10.17 9.98
N ALA A 275 15.31 10.75 8.98
CA ALA A 275 16.77 10.75 8.85
C ALA A 275 17.46 11.52 9.99
N SER A 276 16.94 12.70 10.36
CA SER A 276 17.50 13.51 11.45
C SER A 276 17.36 12.84 12.81
N SER A 277 16.34 12.00 13.03
CA SER A 277 16.19 11.26 14.29
C SER A 277 17.41 10.37 14.60
N PHE A 278 18.10 9.82 13.57
CA PHE A 278 19.30 9.00 13.78
C PHE A 278 20.51 9.77 14.32
N SER A 279 20.52 11.11 14.24
CA SER A 279 21.59 11.93 14.85
C SER A 279 21.69 11.74 16.38
N ILE A 280 20.59 11.34 17.02
CA ILE A 280 20.51 11.03 18.45
C ILE A 280 21.45 9.89 18.86
N LEU A 281 21.78 8.98 17.94
CA LEU A 281 22.71 7.88 18.22
C LEU A 281 24.12 8.37 18.62
N VAL A 282 24.54 9.52 18.10
CA VAL A 282 25.87 10.11 18.31
C VAL A 282 25.97 10.90 19.63
N VAL A 283 24.84 11.24 20.25
CA VAL A 283 24.81 12.03 21.50
C VAL A 283 25.44 11.22 22.65
N PRO A 284 26.50 11.68 23.32
CA PRO A 284 27.22 10.85 24.32
C PRO A 284 26.47 10.69 25.65
N PHE A 285 25.51 11.57 25.95
CA PHE A 285 24.86 11.66 27.27
C PHE A 285 23.81 10.58 27.56
N PHE A 286 23.24 9.94 26.53
CA PHE A 286 22.13 8.99 26.69
C PHE A 286 22.60 7.54 26.54
N ASN A 287 21.97 6.64 27.29
CA ASN A 287 22.14 5.19 27.10
C ASN A 287 21.56 4.74 25.74
N LEU A 288 22.04 3.60 25.22
CA LEU A 288 21.59 3.09 23.91
C LEU A 288 20.07 2.79 23.89
N THR A 289 19.52 2.31 25.00
CA THR A 289 18.08 2.07 25.18
C THR A 289 17.27 3.37 25.10
N GLU A 290 17.67 4.38 25.87
CA GLU A 290 17.06 5.71 25.87
C GLU A 290 17.09 6.34 24.48
N LYS A 291 18.24 6.28 23.78
CA LYS A 291 18.37 6.80 22.41
C LYS A 291 17.35 6.17 21.44
N ILE A 292 17.25 4.84 21.44
CA ILE A 292 16.33 4.12 20.54
C ILE A 292 14.88 4.50 20.86
N THR A 293 14.53 4.61 22.15
CA THR A 293 13.16 4.99 22.54
C THR A 293 12.80 6.40 22.09
N ILE A 294 13.71 7.37 22.25
CA ILE A 294 13.51 8.74 21.77
C ILE A 294 13.35 8.77 20.26
N ILE A 295 14.17 8.03 19.51
CA ILE A 295 14.06 7.90 18.04
C ILE A 295 12.67 7.39 17.66
N VAL A 296 12.19 6.33 18.32
CA VAL A 296 10.88 5.75 18.04
C VAL A 296 9.76 6.75 18.34
N PHE A 297 9.81 7.44 19.48
CA PHE A 297 8.80 8.46 19.84
C PHE A 297 8.73 9.62 18.83
N ILE A 298 9.88 10.16 18.42
CA ILE A 298 9.94 11.24 17.41
C ILE A 298 9.26 10.80 16.11
N ASN A 299 9.53 9.57 15.68
CA ASN A 299 8.93 9.01 14.48
C ASN A 299 7.42 8.78 14.63
N ILE A 300 6.94 8.30 15.78
CA ILE A 300 5.51 8.15 16.07
C ILE A 300 4.80 9.52 16.01
N ILE A 301 5.38 10.55 16.63
CA ILE A 301 4.81 11.91 16.66
C ILE A 301 4.66 12.46 15.24
N SER A 302 5.67 12.27 14.38
CA SER A 302 5.63 12.68 12.97
C SER A 302 4.46 12.06 12.21
N LEU A 303 4.07 10.82 12.54
CA LEU A 303 3.01 10.08 11.86
C LEU A 303 1.58 10.45 12.31
N ILE A 304 1.40 11.09 13.48
CA ILE A 304 0.08 11.43 14.06
C ILE A 304 -0.80 12.21 13.08
N ARG A 305 -0.24 13.23 12.43
CA ARG A 305 -1.02 14.08 11.51
C ARG A 305 -1.61 13.28 10.35
N LYS A 306 -0.84 12.34 9.80
CA LYS A 306 -1.29 11.48 8.69
C LYS A 306 -2.31 10.47 9.16
N TYR A 307 -2.08 9.89 10.33
CA TYR A 307 -3.01 8.95 10.95
C TYR A 307 -4.40 9.56 11.15
N ILE A 308 -4.48 10.78 11.70
CA ILE A 308 -5.76 11.51 11.89
C ILE A 308 -6.44 11.76 10.54
N LYS A 309 -5.69 12.12 9.50
CA LYS A 309 -6.25 12.31 8.16
C LYS A 309 -6.87 11.02 7.63
N ILE A 310 -6.16 9.89 7.75
CA ILE A 310 -6.65 8.58 7.30
C ILE A 310 -7.97 8.21 8.00
N ILE A 311 -8.05 8.35 9.34
CA ILE A 311 -9.29 8.05 10.08
C ILE A 311 -10.45 8.93 9.62
N ASN A 312 -10.20 10.23 9.42
CA ASN A 312 -11.25 11.15 8.99
C ASN A 312 -11.77 10.79 7.59
N ASP A 313 -10.87 10.41 6.67
CA ASP A 313 -11.23 9.99 5.32
C ASP A 313 -11.95 8.62 5.34
N GLU A 314 -11.60 7.70 6.25
CA GLU A 314 -12.35 6.45 6.44
C GLU A 314 -13.78 6.69 6.94
N LYS A 315 -13.98 7.65 7.84
CA LYS A 315 -15.33 8.06 8.27
C LYS A 315 -16.15 8.60 7.11
N ILE A 316 -15.54 9.47 6.29
CA ILE A 316 -16.19 10.00 5.08
C ILE A 316 -16.57 8.85 4.15
N LEU A 317 -15.64 7.92 3.87
CA LEU A 317 -15.89 6.79 2.98
C LEU A 317 -17.10 5.96 3.43
N ASN A 318 -17.21 5.68 4.73
CA ASN A 318 -18.31 4.89 5.29
C ASN A 318 -19.68 5.58 5.15
N GLU A 319 -19.71 6.90 5.05
CA GLU A 319 -20.94 7.70 4.93
C GLU A 319 -21.30 8.04 3.46
N ILE A 320 -20.39 7.81 2.50
CA ILE A 320 -20.62 8.09 1.07
C ILE A 320 -21.84 7.36 0.50
N PRO A 321 -22.05 6.05 0.75
CA PRO A 321 -23.22 5.36 0.19
C PRO A 321 -24.54 5.98 0.65
N LEU A 322 -24.61 6.41 1.91
CA LEU A 322 -25.77 7.10 2.48
C LEU A 322 -25.97 8.47 1.81
N LEU A 323 -24.89 9.23 1.63
CA LEU A 323 -24.92 10.50 0.90
C LEU A 323 -25.41 10.34 -0.54
N LEU A 324 -24.95 9.32 -1.26
CA LEU A 324 -25.40 9.03 -2.62
C LEU A 324 -26.89 8.66 -2.67
N LYS A 325 -27.38 7.94 -1.67
CA LYS A 325 -28.79 7.59 -1.55
C LYS A 325 -29.66 8.81 -1.28
N GLU A 326 -29.23 9.72 -0.40
CA GLU A 326 -29.95 10.98 -0.18
C GLU A 326 -29.96 11.86 -1.45
N ILE A 327 -28.82 11.93 -2.16
CA ILE A 327 -28.77 12.62 -3.47
C ILE A 327 -29.75 11.95 -4.44
N SER A 328 -29.80 10.62 -4.49
CA SER A 328 -30.72 9.91 -5.39
C SER A 328 -32.18 10.23 -5.07
N GLU A 329 -32.56 10.24 -3.80
CA GLU A 329 -33.91 10.61 -3.35
C GLU A 329 -34.32 12.03 -3.77
N PHE A 330 -33.41 13.01 -3.70
CA PHE A 330 -33.67 14.36 -4.23
C PHE A 330 -33.76 14.38 -5.75
N THR A 331 -32.92 13.61 -6.46
CA THR A 331 -33.01 13.53 -7.93
C THR A 331 -34.29 12.87 -8.41
N ARG A 332 -34.87 11.95 -7.63
CA ARG A 332 -36.20 11.37 -7.88
C ARG A 332 -37.31 12.42 -7.89
N VAL A 333 -37.15 13.48 -7.09
CA VAL A 333 -38.08 14.62 -7.02
C VAL A 333 -37.80 15.67 -8.12
N GLY A 334 -36.78 15.45 -8.96
CA GLY A 334 -36.43 16.33 -10.10
C GLY A 334 -35.32 17.35 -9.81
N TYR A 335 -34.64 17.28 -8.67
CA TYR A 335 -33.46 18.11 -8.42
C TYR A 335 -32.25 17.61 -9.20
N SER A 336 -31.42 18.54 -9.73
CA SER A 336 -30.08 18.19 -10.21
C SER A 336 -29.17 17.75 -9.06
N ILE A 337 -28.08 17.02 -9.35
CA ILE A 337 -27.14 16.54 -8.32
C ILE A 337 -26.57 17.71 -7.51
N LYS A 338 -26.25 18.82 -8.19
CA LYS A 338 -25.78 20.05 -7.54
C LYS A 338 -26.80 20.61 -6.55
N ASN A 339 -28.07 20.69 -6.95
CA ASN A 339 -29.14 21.21 -6.10
C ASN A 339 -29.49 20.25 -4.96
N ALA A 340 -29.40 18.94 -5.20
CA ALA A 340 -29.57 17.91 -4.17
C ALA A 340 -28.52 18.09 -3.06
N ILE A 341 -27.24 18.27 -3.40
CA ILE A 341 -26.16 18.47 -2.43
C ILE A 341 -26.38 19.71 -1.54
N LEU A 342 -26.97 20.78 -2.09
CA LEU A 342 -27.30 21.99 -1.33
C LEU A 342 -28.40 21.75 -0.29
N LYS A 343 -29.34 20.81 -0.55
CA LYS A 343 -30.51 20.54 0.29
C LYS A 343 -30.32 19.46 1.35
N ILE A 344 -29.24 18.67 1.27
CA ILE A 344 -28.94 17.61 2.25
C ILE A 344 -28.90 18.14 3.69
N ASP A 345 -29.39 17.37 4.66
CA ASP A 345 -29.24 17.71 6.07
C ASP A 345 -27.87 17.23 6.58
N LEU A 346 -26.98 18.19 6.90
CA LEU A 346 -25.62 17.88 7.34
C LEU A 346 -25.56 17.34 8.78
N THR A 347 -26.59 17.54 9.59
CA THR A 347 -26.57 17.17 11.02
C THR A 347 -26.43 15.65 11.24
N ARG A 348 -26.85 14.85 10.27
CA ARG A 348 -26.79 13.38 10.28
C ARG A 348 -25.40 12.80 10.06
N TYR A 349 -24.46 13.61 9.57
CA TYR A 349 -23.13 13.18 9.17
C TYR A 349 -22.07 13.52 10.21
N SER A 350 -20.95 12.79 10.19
CA SER A 350 -19.84 13.13 11.08
C SER A 350 -19.18 14.46 10.71
N LYS A 351 -18.52 15.12 11.68
CA LYS A 351 -17.83 16.41 11.47
C LYS A 351 -16.90 16.44 10.24
N PRO A 352 -16.10 15.39 9.93
CA PRO A 352 -15.29 15.35 8.70
C PRO A 352 -16.12 15.42 7.42
N THR A 353 -17.19 14.64 7.33
CA THR A 353 -18.11 14.63 6.19
C THR A 353 -18.84 15.96 6.04
N GLN A 354 -19.32 16.53 7.15
CA GLN A 354 -19.91 17.88 7.14
C GLN A 354 -18.95 18.92 6.55
N LYS A 355 -17.69 18.90 6.96
CA LYS A 355 -16.66 19.80 6.41
C LYS A 355 -16.46 19.58 4.92
N LEU A 356 -16.38 18.34 4.46
CA LEU A 356 -16.21 18.00 3.05
C LEU A 356 -17.42 18.47 2.22
N VAL A 357 -18.65 18.12 2.64
CA VAL A 357 -19.87 18.51 1.91
C VAL A 357 -20.05 20.03 1.95
N SER A 358 -19.76 20.70 3.07
CA SER A 358 -19.83 22.16 3.15
C SER A 358 -18.84 22.85 2.20
N LYS A 359 -17.65 22.26 1.98
CA LYS A 359 -16.69 22.73 0.99
C LYS A 359 -17.26 22.58 -0.43
N ILE A 360 -17.81 21.41 -0.75
CA ILE A 360 -18.44 21.14 -2.04
C ILE A 360 -19.61 22.13 -2.28
N ARG A 361 -20.44 22.40 -1.27
CA ARG A 361 -21.52 23.39 -1.37
C ARG A 361 -21.01 24.77 -1.75
N LYS A 362 -19.98 25.25 -1.05
CA LYS A 362 -19.35 26.55 -1.36
C LYS A 362 -18.84 26.57 -2.80
N ASP A 363 -18.17 25.52 -3.23
CA ASP A 363 -17.62 25.43 -4.58
C ASP A 363 -18.71 25.34 -5.66
N VAL A 364 -19.83 24.67 -5.39
CA VAL A 364 -21.01 24.65 -6.27
C VAL A 364 -21.65 26.03 -6.37
N ILE A 365 -21.78 26.76 -5.26
CA ILE A 365 -22.34 28.13 -5.24
C ILE A 365 -21.44 29.10 -6.02
N VAL A 366 -20.12 29.02 -5.83
CA VAL A 366 -19.16 29.97 -6.40
C VAL A 366 -18.82 29.65 -7.86
N ASN A 367 -18.56 28.37 -8.18
CA ASN A 367 -18.01 27.95 -9.47
C ASN A 367 -18.99 27.18 -10.35
N GLY A 368 -20.18 26.82 -9.84
CA GLY A 368 -21.15 25.99 -10.55
C GLY A 368 -20.67 24.56 -10.86
N LYS A 369 -19.58 24.09 -10.22
CA LYS A 369 -18.93 22.80 -10.47
C LYS A 369 -18.66 22.05 -9.18
N LEU A 370 -18.66 20.71 -9.26
CA LEU A 370 -18.23 19.88 -8.14
C LEU A 370 -16.70 19.99 -7.99
N SER A 371 -16.25 20.31 -6.78
CA SER A 371 -14.84 20.49 -6.48
C SER A 371 -14.06 19.18 -6.60
N ARG A 372 -12.82 19.24 -7.09
CA ARG A 372 -11.88 18.12 -6.93
C ARG A 372 -11.58 17.93 -5.45
N ILE A 373 -11.86 16.74 -4.96
CA ILE A 373 -11.51 16.33 -3.60
C ILE A 373 -10.09 15.77 -3.64
N ASN A 374 -9.33 16.02 -2.58
CA ASN A 374 -7.96 15.52 -2.43
C ASN A 374 -7.90 14.69 -1.15
N SER A 375 -8.67 13.61 -1.17
CA SER A 375 -8.77 12.66 -0.06
C SER A 375 -7.50 11.80 0.01
N SER A 376 -7.17 11.30 1.19
CA SER A 376 -6.19 10.23 1.30
C SER A 376 -6.75 8.86 0.88
N ILE A 377 -8.04 8.76 0.56
CA ILE A 377 -8.65 7.54 0.01
C ILE A 377 -9.18 7.83 -1.39
N TRP A 378 -8.58 7.19 -2.39
CA TRP A 378 -8.90 7.35 -3.81
C TRP A 378 -10.37 7.07 -4.16
N LEU A 379 -11.01 6.10 -3.49
CA LEU A 379 -12.44 5.78 -3.71
C LEU A 379 -13.36 6.99 -3.50
N ILE A 380 -13.01 7.89 -2.58
CA ILE A 380 -13.79 9.11 -2.32
C ILE A 380 -13.73 10.00 -3.56
N ASP A 381 -12.52 10.29 -4.03
CA ASP A 381 -12.30 11.18 -5.17
C ASP A 381 -12.92 10.60 -6.45
N SER A 382 -12.82 9.28 -6.65
CA SER A 382 -13.45 8.57 -7.77
C SER A 382 -14.97 8.67 -7.73
N THR A 383 -15.59 8.52 -6.56
CA THR A 383 -17.05 8.59 -6.40
C THR A 383 -17.58 9.98 -6.77
N PHE A 384 -16.97 11.04 -6.24
CA PHE A 384 -17.39 12.41 -6.57
C PHE A 384 -17.12 12.79 -8.02
N SER A 385 -16.15 12.14 -8.65
CA SER A 385 -15.87 12.35 -10.06
C SER A 385 -16.85 11.63 -10.98
N ILE A 386 -17.33 10.43 -10.58
CA ILE A 386 -18.45 9.74 -11.23
C ILE A 386 -19.72 10.55 -11.07
N LEU A 387 -19.99 11.11 -9.89
CA LEU A 387 -21.10 12.05 -9.67
C LEU A 387 -21.07 13.23 -10.64
N ASP A 388 -19.90 13.83 -10.86
CA ASP A 388 -19.72 14.91 -11.83
C ASP A 388 -19.90 14.45 -13.29
N MET A 389 -19.61 13.19 -13.62
CA MET A 389 -19.96 12.64 -14.94
C MET A 389 -21.48 12.49 -15.10
N ILE A 390 -22.16 11.95 -14.08
CA ILE A 390 -23.61 11.75 -14.12
C ILE A 390 -24.34 13.09 -14.25
N ASP A 391 -23.89 14.13 -13.54
CA ASP A 391 -24.48 15.48 -13.62
C ASP A 391 -24.34 16.10 -15.03
N ILE A 392 -23.26 15.79 -15.75
CA ILE A 392 -23.03 16.28 -17.12
C ILE A 392 -23.85 15.51 -18.16
N ILE A 393 -23.96 14.18 -17.99
CA ILE A 393 -24.66 13.33 -18.96
C ILE A 393 -26.18 13.54 -18.87
N GLY A 394 -26.72 13.82 -17.68
CA GLY A 394 -28.17 13.95 -17.46
C GLY A 394 -28.91 12.61 -17.62
N GLY A 395 -30.24 12.60 -17.54
CA GLY A 395 -31.08 11.42 -17.75
C GLY A 395 -31.62 10.75 -16.48
N GLU A 396 -31.69 9.41 -16.44
CA GLU A 396 -32.18 8.62 -15.30
C GLU A 396 -31.21 8.61 -14.10
N THR A 397 -30.91 9.78 -13.56
CA THR A 397 -29.94 10.00 -12.48
C THR A 397 -30.28 9.19 -11.21
N TYR A 398 -31.57 9.03 -10.90
CA TYR A 398 -32.01 8.28 -9.70
C TYR A 398 -31.55 6.82 -9.68
N SER A 399 -31.80 6.08 -10.77
CA SER A 399 -31.50 4.65 -10.87
C SER A 399 -29.99 4.43 -10.75
N VAL A 400 -29.23 5.23 -11.52
CA VAL A 400 -27.78 5.23 -11.57
C VAL A 400 -27.14 5.50 -10.20
N LEU A 401 -27.61 6.52 -9.48
CA LEU A 401 -27.08 6.86 -8.16
C LEU A 401 -27.37 5.79 -7.11
N THR A 402 -28.53 5.13 -7.22
CA THR A 402 -28.94 4.05 -6.31
C THR A 402 -28.09 2.80 -6.54
N GLU A 403 -27.81 2.46 -7.79
CA GLU A 403 -26.92 1.35 -8.14
C GLU A 403 -25.48 1.66 -7.72
N LEU A 404 -24.98 2.88 -7.97
CA LEU A 404 -23.67 3.36 -7.49
C LEU A 404 -23.55 3.24 -5.97
N SER A 405 -24.56 3.70 -5.22
CA SER A 405 -24.61 3.59 -3.76
C SER A 405 -24.51 2.14 -3.30
N THR A 406 -25.27 1.23 -3.93
CA THR A 406 -25.29 -0.20 -3.60
C THR A 406 -23.93 -0.86 -3.84
N ILE A 407 -23.31 -0.58 -4.99
CA ILE A 407 -22.00 -1.12 -5.37
C ILE A 407 -20.92 -0.63 -4.41
N LEU A 408 -20.89 0.67 -4.11
CA LEU A 408 -19.94 1.22 -3.16
C LEU A 408 -20.15 0.67 -1.75
N ASN A 409 -21.40 0.49 -1.32
CA ASN A 409 -21.72 -0.13 -0.05
C ASN A 409 -21.16 -1.56 0.02
N ASN A 410 -21.32 -2.36 -1.04
CA ASN A 410 -20.74 -3.71 -1.11
C ASN A 410 -19.22 -3.66 -1.01
N ILE A 411 -18.54 -2.82 -1.78
CA ILE A 411 -17.08 -2.67 -1.72
C ILE A 411 -16.62 -2.25 -0.31
N ILE A 412 -17.32 -1.30 0.31
CA ILE A 412 -16.99 -0.83 1.68
C ILE A 412 -17.22 -1.94 2.71
N ASN A 413 -18.28 -2.73 2.57
CA ASN A 413 -18.55 -3.84 3.47
C ASN A 413 -17.51 -4.95 3.33
N GLU A 414 -17.12 -5.31 2.10
CA GLU A 414 -16.02 -6.25 1.86
C GLU A 414 -14.71 -5.76 2.47
N ARG A 415 -14.42 -4.45 2.36
CA ARG A 415 -13.25 -3.85 3.02
C ARG A 415 -13.32 -3.94 4.54
N LYS A 416 -14.49 -3.70 5.14
CA LYS A 416 -14.68 -3.81 6.60
C LYS A 416 -14.53 -5.25 7.07
N ASN A 417 -15.09 -6.20 6.33
CA ASN A 417 -14.97 -7.64 6.63
C ASN A 417 -13.51 -8.06 6.61
N LEU A 418 -12.78 -7.69 5.55
CA LEU A 418 -11.33 -7.89 5.44
C LEU A 418 -10.59 -7.32 6.66
N MET A 419 -10.81 -6.04 6.98
CA MET A 419 -10.15 -5.40 8.12
C MET A 419 -10.50 -6.06 9.45
N ASN A 420 -11.71 -6.61 9.61
CA ASN A 420 -12.13 -7.32 10.81
C ASN A 420 -11.46 -8.69 10.93
N GLU A 421 -11.36 -9.43 9.83
CA GLU A 421 -10.69 -10.74 9.79
C GLU A 421 -9.19 -10.63 10.09
N LEU A 422 -8.58 -9.48 9.78
CA LEU A 422 -7.17 -9.22 10.05
C LEU A 422 -6.89 -8.60 11.44
N LYS A 423 -7.91 -8.24 12.23
CA LYS A 423 -7.75 -7.69 13.60
C LYS A 423 -6.93 -8.58 14.55
N PRO A 424 -7.03 -9.93 14.52
CA PRO A 424 -6.23 -10.79 15.38
C PRO A 424 -4.71 -10.54 15.25
N TYR A 425 -4.24 -10.08 14.08
CA TYR A 425 -2.82 -9.75 13.88
C TYR A 425 -2.39 -8.49 14.63
N GLU A 426 -3.30 -7.52 14.85
CA GLU A 426 -3.04 -6.39 15.75
C GLU A 426 -2.84 -6.90 17.19
N PHE A 427 -3.65 -7.87 17.62
CA PHE A 427 -3.51 -8.50 18.93
C PHE A 427 -2.16 -9.21 19.10
N LEU A 428 -1.68 -9.91 18.08
CA LEU A 428 -0.34 -10.54 18.10
C LEU A 428 0.78 -9.52 18.34
N ALA A 429 0.67 -8.31 17.79
CA ALA A 429 1.64 -7.25 18.05
C ALA A 429 1.68 -6.82 19.53
N TYR A 430 0.55 -6.86 20.24
CA TYR A 430 0.51 -6.60 21.69
C TYR A 430 1.06 -7.75 22.53
N VAL A 431 0.88 -8.98 22.08
CA VAL A 431 1.36 -10.18 22.77
C VAL A 431 2.88 -10.35 22.61
N THR A 432 3.43 -9.93 21.47
CA THR A 432 4.85 -10.13 21.13
C THR A 432 5.84 -9.56 22.17
N PRO A 433 5.71 -8.31 22.66
CA PRO A 433 6.56 -7.77 23.73
C PRO A 433 6.52 -8.61 25.01
N LEU A 434 5.35 -9.13 25.38
CA LEU A 434 5.19 -9.94 26.58
C LEU A 434 5.92 -11.29 26.44
N LEU A 435 5.75 -11.97 25.31
CA LEU A 435 6.43 -13.23 25.03
C LEU A 435 7.95 -13.05 24.94
N LEU A 436 8.42 -12.01 24.26
CA LEU A 436 9.84 -11.69 24.18
C LEU A 436 10.41 -11.32 25.54
N TRP A 437 9.70 -10.53 26.34
CA TRP A 437 10.15 -10.21 27.70
C TRP A 437 10.23 -11.45 28.57
N PHE A 438 9.18 -12.29 28.57
CA PHE A 438 9.13 -13.53 29.35
C PHE A 438 10.30 -14.46 29.00
N THR A 439 10.51 -14.68 27.70
CA THR A 439 11.60 -15.54 27.23
C THR A 439 12.97 -14.98 27.57
N LEU A 440 13.22 -13.70 27.28
CA LEU A 440 14.49 -13.04 27.61
C LEU A 440 14.76 -13.05 29.13
N THR A 441 13.72 -12.95 29.96
CA THR A 441 13.82 -13.01 31.43
C THR A 441 14.33 -14.37 31.90
N ILE A 442 13.67 -15.46 31.49
CA ILE A 442 14.10 -16.84 31.81
C ILE A 442 15.56 -17.05 31.43
N PHE A 443 15.93 -16.58 30.24
CA PHE A 443 17.26 -16.76 29.70
C PHE A 443 18.33 -15.87 30.35
N SER A 444 17.95 -14.67 30.79
CA SER A 444 18.87 -13.75 31.47
C SER A 444 19.23 -14.21 32.89
N GLY A 445 18.32 -14.93 33.58
CA GLY A 445 18.61 -15.55 34.89
C GLY A 445 19.77 -16.54 34.83
N ILE A 446 20.06 -17.08 33.64
CA ILE A 446 21.13 -18.04 33.37
C ILE A 446 22.45 -17.32 32.96
N SER A 447 22.38 -16.07 32.48
CA SER A 447 23.50 -15.31 31.93
C SER A 447 24.05 -14.28 32.94
N VAL A 448 25.19 -14.58 33.57
CA VAL A 448 25.80 -13.78 34.66
C VAL A 448 26.42 -12.43 34.23
N ASN A 449 26.43 -12.08 32.94
CA ASN A 449 27.14 -10.87 32.46
C ASN A 449 26.26 -9.60 32.43
N SER A 450 26.62 -8.59 33.21
CA SER A 450 25.90 -7.29 33.32
C SER A 450 25.82 -6.51 31.99
N GLY A 451 26.82 -6.62 31.11
CA GLY A 451 26.80 -6.01 29.78
C GLY A 451 25.81 -6.64 28.79
N ALA A 452 25.39 -7.88 29.02
CA ALA A 452 24.40 -8.56 28.17
C ALA A 452 22.98 -8.01 28.43
N VAL A 453 22.69 -7.58 29.66
CA VAL A 453 21.36 -7.08 30.06
C VAL A 453 20.94 -5.85 29.25
N LEU A 454 21.85 -4.89 29.03
CA LEU A 454 21.58 -3.70 28.22
C LEU A 454 21.24 -4.03 26.76
N LEU A 455 21.93 -5.02 26.17
CA LEU A 455 21.66 -5.46 24.80
C LEU A 455 20.31 -6.19 24.70
N LEU A 456 19.90 -6.94 25.73
CA LEU A 456 18.59 -7.61 25.75
C LEU A 456 17.42 -6.62 25.77
N HIS A 457 17.54 -5.50 26.49
CA HIS A 457 16.53 -4.44 26.45
C HIS A 457 16.41 -3.79 25.07
N VAL A 458 17.55 -3.56 24.39
CA VAL A 458 17.55 -3.05 23.01
C VAL A 458 16.88 -4.03 22.06
N VAL A 459 17.17 -5.33 22.19
CA VAL A 459 16.51 -6.40 21.42
C VAL A 459 15.00 -6.38 21.67
N LEU A 460 14.55 -6.35 22.92
CA LEU A 460 13.12 -6.34 23.27
C LEU A 460 12.37 -5.18 22.59
N ILE A 461 12.86 -3.95 22.77
CA ILE A 461 12.21 -2.75 22.22
C ILE A 461 12.21 -2.82 20.69
N SER A 462 13.34 -3.17 20.09
CA SER A 462 13.46 -3.14 18.64
C SER A 462 12.64 -4.22 17.93
N TYR A 463 12.58 -5.45 18.46
CA TYR A 463 11.67 -6.49 17.97
C TYR A 463 10.21 -6.11 18.14
N SER A 464 9.83 -5.54 19.30
CA SER A 464 8.44 -5.12 19.54
C SER A 464 7.97 -4.07 18.52
N VAL A 465 8.83 -3.09 18.21
CA VAL A 465 8.51 -2.03 17.24
C VAL A 465 8.43 -2.58 15.82
N LEU A 466 9.38 -3.43 15.41
CA LEU A 466 9.38 -3.98 14.06
C LEU A 466 8.21 -4.93 13.81
N THR A 467 7.89 -5.79 14.77
CA THR A 467 6.72 -6.67 14.68
C THR A 467 5.43 -5.85 14.66
N ALA A 468 5.32 -4.80 15.47
CA ALA A 468 4.21 -3.86 15.39
C ALA A 468 4.07 -3.19 14.02
N ILE A 469 5.18 -2.76 13.40
CA ILE A 469 5.18 -2.20 12.04
C ILE A 469 4.71 -3.24 11.01
N ILE A 470 5.21 -4.47 11.08
CA ILE A 470 4.85 -5.56 10.16
C ILE A 470 3.36 -5.90 10.30
N PHE A 471 2.88 -6.15 11.53
CA PHE A 471 1.48 -6.49 11.77
C PHE A 471 0.53 -5.32 11.47
N THR A 472 0.99 -4.08 11.64
CA THR A 472 0.23 -2.91 11.17
C THR A 472 0.10 -2.92 9.65
N LYS A 473 1.19 -3.21 8.93
CA LYS A 473 1.16 -3.29 7.46
C LYS A 473 0.24 -4.40 6.97
N LEU A 474 0.21 -5.52 7.68
CA LEU A 474 -0.61 -6.70 7.37
C LEU A 474 -2.11 -6.45 7.67
N SER A 475 -2.45 -5.79 8.78
CA SER A 475 -3.86 -5.58 9.20
C SER A 475 -4.51 -4.29 8.67
N LYS A 476 -3.73 -3.20 8.55
CA LYS A 476 -4.21 -1.85 8.17
C LYS A 476 -3.71 -1.40 6.81
N PHE A 477 -2.97 -2.24 6.08
CA PHE A 477 -2.47 -1.97 4.71
C PHE A 477 -1.51 -0.77 4.61
N THR A 478 -1.21 -0.14 5.73
CA THR A 478 -0.35 1.04 5.88
C THR A 478 0.62 0.77 7.03
N ILE A 479 1.72 1.53 7.12
CA ILE A 479 2.66 1.43 8.26
C ILE A 479 2.16 2.30 9.43
N ILE A 480 1.08 3.06 9.22
CA ILE A 480 0.67 4.15 10.10
C ILE A 480 -0.49 3.68 11.00
N ASN A 481 -0.15 3.14 12.17
CA ASN A 481 -1.11 2.89 13.26
C ASN A 481 -0.53 3.40 14.57
N VAL A 482 -0.75 4.69 14.83
CA VAL A 482 -0.18 5.38 15.99
C VAL A 482 -0.61 4.74 17.31
N PRO A 483 -1.90 4.40 17.56
CA PRO A 483 -2.30 3.73 18.79
C PRO A 483 -1.55 2.44 19.05
N LEU A 484 -1.41 1.59 18.03
CA LEU A 484 -0.70 0.30 18.19
C LEU A 484 0.79 0.51 18.40
N LEU A 485 1.44 1.38 17.61
CA LEU A 485 2.87 1.66 17.77
C LEU A 485 3.20 2.30 19.13
N SER A 486 2.37 3.25 19.58
CA SER A 486 2.56 3.93 20.88
C SER A 486 2.33 3.01 22.07
N SER A 487 1.31 2.16 22.02
CA SER A 487 1.02 1.22 23.10
C SER A 487 2.04 0.08 23.18
N VAL A 488 2.46 -0.48 22.05
CA VAL A 488 3.51 -1.52 22.00
C VAL A 488 4.86 -0.98 22.50
N THR A 489 5.21 0.26 22.13
CA THR A 489 6.43 0.91 22.63
C THR A 489 6.36 1.26 24.11
N ALA A 490 5.23 1.74 24.59
CA ALA A 490 5.02 1.97 26.02
C ALA A 490 5.09 0.64 26.80
N LEU A 491 4.48 -0.42 26.30
CA LEU A 491 4.52 -1.75 26.91
C LEU A 491 5.95 -2.30 26.96
N SER A 492 6.71 -2.22 25.87
CA SER A 492 8.10 -2.70 25.85
C SER A 492 9.02 -1.87 26.75
N LEU A 493 8.76 -0.57 26.90
CA LEU A 493 9.42 0.30 27.87
C LEU A 493 9.14 -0.11 29.31
N ILE A 494 7.87 -0.31 29.66
CA ILE A 494 7.47 -0.76 31.01
C ILE A 494 8.14 -2.10 31.34
N LEU A 495 8.08 -3.05 30.40
CA LEU A 495 8.72 -4.36 30.54
C LEU A 495 10.26 -4.26 30.64
N SER A 496 10.88 -3.27 30.00
CA SER A 496 12.32 -3.06 30.13
C SER A 496 12.76 -2.51 31.50
N ILE A 497 11.86 -1.84 32.24
CA ILE A 497 12.16 -1.29 33.58
C ILE A 497 12.07 -2.39 34.64
N ILE A 498 11.22 -3.40 34.43
CA ILE A 498 11.08 -4.53 35.35
C ILE A 498 12.38 -5.35 35.32
N PRO A 499 13.07 -5.53 36.46
CA PRO A 499 14.34 -6.25 36.48
C PRO A 499 14.13 -7.70 36.05
N LEU A 500 14.90 -8.15 35.06
CA LEU A 500 14.85 -9.53 34.56
C LEU A 500 15.38 -10.59 35.58
N ARG A 501 15.50 -10.24 36.87
CA ARG A 501 16.07 -11.10 37.94
C ARG A 501 15.03 -11.62 38.94
N LEU A 502 13.74 -11.50 38.65
CA LEU A 502 12.68 -11.81 39.63
C LEU A 502 12.22 -13.28 39.67
N ILE A 503 12.87 -14.21 38.97
CA ILE A 503 12.59 -15.66 39.04
C ILE A 503 13.89 -16.44 39.07
#